data_AF-A0A3B7D8J8-F1
#
_entry.id   AF-A0A3B7D8J8-F1
#
_cell.length_a   1.000
_cell.length_b   1.000
_cell.length_c   1.000
_cell.angle_alpha   90.00
_cell.angle_beta   90.00
_cell.angle_gamma   90.00
#
_symmetry.space_group_name_H-M   'P 1'
#
loop_
_entity.id
_entity.type
_entity.pdbx_description
1 polymer ?
#
loop_
_entity_poly.entity_id
_entity_poly.type
_entity_poly.pdbx_seq_one_letter_code
_entity_poly.pdbx_strand_id
1 'polypeptide(L)'
;MAERARLDQPREVRRLFRPRPRRDPDPERFGRFAESTARFLGTARFIAWMTVFVVVWILWNVPYGPERDRWDAYPFIFLTLILSLQASYAAPLILLAQNRQEARDRVTQEQERDATAQANADMEFLAREVASLRLGLGEVATRDFIRGELRNLVSDLDERAESEGDKA
;
A
#
# COMPACT_ATOMS: atom_id res chain seq x y z
N MET A 1 -38.65 -50.00 23.85
CA MET A 1 -37.29 -49.43 23.90
C MET A 1 -37.01 -48.81 22.53
N ALA A 2 -37.21 -47.49 22.39
CA ALA A 2 -37.02 -46.79 21.12
C ALA A 2 -35.69 -46.01 21.18
N GLU A 3 -34.75 -46.41 20.33
CA GLU A 3 -33.42 -45.82 20.22
C GLU A 3 -33.51 -44.48 19.47
N ARG A 4 -33.14 -43.39 20.17
CA ARG A 4 -33.16 -42.03 19.63
C ARG A 4 -31.99 -41.85 18.66
N ALA A 5 -32.26 -41.95 17.36
CA ALA A 5 -31.32 -41.59 16.31
C ALA A 5 -30.92 -40.10 16.45
N ARG A 6 -29.66 -39.85 16.80
CA ARG A 6 -29.10 -38.50 16.93
C ARG A 6 -29.02 -37.84 15.55
N LEU A 7 -29.78 -36.77 15.37
CA LEU A 7 -29.88 -35.94 14.15
C LEU A 7 -28.76 -34.89 14.04
N ASP A 8 -27.66 -35.03 14.78
CA ASP A 8 -26.70 -33.94 15.02
C ASP A 8 -25.39 -34.09 14.24
N GLN A 9 -25.37 -34.92 13.20
CA GLN A 9 -24.22 -35.02 12.30
C GLN A 9 -24.58 -34.38 10.96
N PRO A 10 -23.92 -33.28 10.54
CA PRO A 10 -24.11 -32.75 9.21
C PRO A 10 -23.70 -33.81 8.19
N ARG A 11 -24.69 -34.27 7.43
CA ARG A 11 -24.56 -35.29 6.40
C ARG A 11 -23.63 -34.75 5.31
N GLU A 12 -22.39 -35.21 5.27
CA GLU A 12 -21.43 -34.83 4.23
C GLU A 12 -21.96 -35.31 2.87
N VAL A 13 -22.54 -34.38 2.13
CA VAL A 13 -22.99 -34.59 0.76
C VAL A 13 -21.71 -34.79 -0.06
N ARG A 14 -21.37 -36.05 -0.33
CA ARG A 14 -20.26 -36.47 -1.19
C ARG A 14 -20.37 -35.77 -2.55
N ARG A 15 -19.76 -34.59 -2.66
CA ARG A 15 -19.68 -33.83 -3.91
C ARG A 15 -18.94 -34.71 -4.89
N LEU A 16 -19.66 -35.18 -5.91
CA LEU A 16 -19.07 -35.88 -7.03
C LEU A 16 -17.92 -35.01 -7.57
N PHE A 17 -16.70 -35.49 -7.37
CA PHE A 17 -15.51 -34.98 -8.01
C PHE A 17 -15.67 -35.15 -9.52
N ARG A 18 -16.17 -34.12 -10.19
CA ARG A 18 -15.98 -33.92 -11.62
C ARG A 18 -14.67 -33.14 -11.76
N PRO A 19 -13.56 -33.77 -12.17
CA PRO A 19 -12.35 -33.01 -12.49
C PRO A 19 -12.66 -32.17 -13.73
N ARG A 20 -13.00 -30.89 -13.52
CA ARG A 20 -12.87 -29.90 -14.58
C ARG A 20 -11.37 -29.71 -14.76
N PRO A 21 -10.79 -29.95 -15.95
CA PRO A 21 -9.42 -29.55 -16.21
C PRO A 21 -9.41 -28.02 -16.18
N ARG A 22 -9.09 -27.45 -15.02
CA ARG A 22 -8.68 -26.05 -14.90
C ARG A 22 -7.36 -25.95 -15.64
N ARG A 23 -7.46 -25.63 -16.93
CA ARG A 23 -6.34 -25.08 -17.69
C ARG A 23 -6.22 -23.63 -17.21
N ASP A 24 -5.77 -23.45 -15.97
CA ASP A 24 -5.49 -22.13 -15.41
C ASP A 24 -4.36 -21.55 -16.26
N PRO A 25 -4.60 -20.49 -17.06
CA PRO A 25 -3.52 -19.85 -17.80
C PRO A 25 -2.57 -19.27 -16.77
N ASP A 26 -1.30 -19.73 -16.71
CA ASP A 26 -0.27 -19.32 -15.74
C ASP A 26 -0.37 -17.81 -15.42
N PRO A 27 -1.04 -17.41 -14.33
CA PRO A 27 -1.34 -16.00 -14.08
C PRO A 27 -0.06 -15.19 -13.83
N GLU A 28 1.02 -15.88 -13.45
CA GLU A 28 2.35 -15.32 -13.23
C GLU A 28 3.10 -14.97 -14.52
N ARG A 29 2.84 -15.67 -15.63
CA ARG A 29 3.45 -15.31 -16.93
C ARG A 29 2.75 -14.09 -17.52
N PHE A 30 1.43 -14.09 -17.51
CA PHE A 30 0.61 -12.96 -17.97
C PHE A 30 0.79 -11.73 -17.09
N GLY A 31 0.90 -11.90 -15.77
CA GLY A 31 1.13 -10.80 -14.83
C GLY A 31 2.47 -10.09 -15.02
N ARG A 32 3.55 -10.84 -15.29
CA ARG A 32 4.86 -10.25 -15.61
C ARG A 32 4.86 -9.51 -16.95
N PHE A 33 4.16 -10.06 -17.95
CA PHE A 33 4.01 -9.40 -19.25
C PHE A 33 3.22 -8.09 -19.13
N ALA A 34 2.10 -8.10 -18.40
CA ALA A 34 1.28 -6.91 -18.16
C ALA A 34 2.06 -5.80 -17.42
N GLU A 35 2.85 -6.16 -16.40
CA GLU A 35 3.68 -5.23 -15.63
C GLU A 35 4.85 -4.63 -16.45
N SER A 36 5.41 -5.40 -17.38
CA SER A 36 6.38 -4.88 -18.36
C SER A 36 5.73 -3.92 -19.34
N THR A 37 4.56 -4.29 -19.88
CA THR A 37 3.80 -3.48 -20.83
C THR A 37 3.32 -2.17 -20.21
N ALA A 38 2.87 -2.18 -18.95
CA ALA A 38 2.48 -0.98 -18.22
C ALA A 38 3.64 0.01 -18.05
N ARG A 39 4.83 -0.49 -17.68
CA ARG A 39 6.05 0.34 -17.60
C ARG A 39 6.47 0.87 -18.97
N PHE A 40 6.28 0.07 -20.02
CA PHE A 40 6.62 0.46 -21.39
C PHE A 40 5.68 1.56 -21.92
N LEU A 41 4.36 1.42 -21.75
CA LEU A 41 3.36 2.40 -22.19
C LEU A 41 3.48 3.74 -21.44
N GLY A 42 3.88 3.71 -20.16
CA GLY A 42 4.08 4.92 -19.35
C GLY A 42 5.36 5.71 -19.65
N THR A 43 6.23 5.20 -20.53
CA THR A 43 7.54 5.83 -20.82
C THR A 43 7.43 6.78 -22.02
N ALA A 44 7.98 8.00 -21.91
CA ALA A 44 8.01 9.00 -23.00
C ALA A 44 8.66 8.49 -24.30
N ARG A 45 9.55 7.49 -24.20
CA ARG A 45 10.18 6.81 -25.34
C ARG A 45 9.17 6.09 -26.25
N PHE A 46 8.08 5.52 -25.71
CA PHE A 46 7.08 4.84 -26.52
C PHE A 46 6.36 5.83 -27.44
N ILE A 47 5.94 6.97 -26.88
CA ILE A 47 5.29 8.05 -27.62
C ILE A 47 6.22 8.56 -28.73
N ALA A 48 7.50 8.83 -28.41
CA ALA A 48 8.47 9.27 -29.40
C ALA A 48 8.63 8.27 -30.57
N TRP A 49 8.74 6.96 -30.27
CA TRP A 49 8.82 5.92 -31.30
C TRP A 49 7.55 5.86 -32.16
N MET A 50 6.37 5.91 -31.54
CA MET A 50 5.09 5.91 -32.26
C MET A 50 4.95 7.13 -33.17
N THR A 51 5.37 8.32 -32.71
CA THR A 51 5.38 9.53 -33.54
C THR A 51 6.32 9.37 -34.73
N VAL A 52 7.54 8.85 -34.52
CA VAL A 52 8.49 8.59 -35.61
C VAL A 52 7.91 7.61 -36.61
N PHE A 53 7.27 6.53 -36.16
CA PHE A 53 6.62 5.55 -37.04
C PHE A 53 5.55 6.21 -37.92
N VAL A 54 4.66 7.03 -37.34
CA VAL A 54 3.62 7.75 -38.09
C VAL A 54 4.24 8.71 -39.10
N VAL A 55 5.27 9.47 -38.70
CA VAL A 55 5.97 10.40 -39.60
C VAL A 55 6.62 9.66 -40.76
N VAL A 56 7.33 8.56 -40.49
CA VAL A 56 7.96 7.72 -41.52
C VAL A 56 6.93 7.14 -42.48
N TRP A 57 5.78 6.68 -41.96
CA TRP A 57 4.70 6.14 -42.80
C TRP A 57 4.11 7.21 -43.73
N ILE A 58 3.86 8.41 -43.19
CA ILE A 58 3.38 9.54 -43.97
C ILE A 58 4.42 9.90 -45.02
N LEU A 59 5.70 10.08 -44.67
CA LEU A 59 6.75 10.41 -45.61
C LEU A 59 6.94 9.35 -46.71
N TRP A 60 6.74 8.07 -46.38
CA TRP A 60 6.79 6.97 -47.34
C TRP A 60 5.62 7.00 -48.35
N ASN A 61 4.43 7.42 -47.90
CA ASN A 61 3.21 7.45 -48.73
C ASN A 61 2.89 8.82 -49.32
N VAL A 62 3.55 9.89 -48.88
CA VAL A 62 3.41 11.24 -49.42
C VAL A 62 4.07 11.31 -50.81
N PRO A 63 3.39 11.90 -51.81
CA PRO A 63 3.91 11.96 -53.17
C PRO A 63 5.08 12.94 -53.26
N TYR A 64 6.31 12.43 -53.21
CA TYR A 64 7.50 13.12 -53.69
C TYR A 64 7.82 12.65 -55.12
N GLY A 65 7.15 13.21 -56.13
CA GLY A 65 7.44 12.98 -57.57
C GLY A 65 6.30 12.39 -58.41
N PRO A 66 6.50 12.20 -59.74
CA PRO A 66 5.46 11.74 -60.65
C PRO A 66 5.12 10.26 -60.44
N GLU A 67 3.83 9.95 -60.65
CA GLU A 67 3.16 8.63 -60.69
C GLU A 67 3.93 7.46 -60.05
N ARG A 68 3.89 7.40 -58.70
CA ARG A 68 4.23 6.19 -57.95
C ARG A 68 2.94 5.49 -57.52
N ASP A 69 2.95 4.15 -57.53
CA ASP A 69 1.89 3.34 -56.94
C ASP A 69 1.77 3.67 -55.45
N ARG A 70 0.59 4.16 -55.06
CA ARG A 70 0.30 4.63 -53.70
C ARG A 70 -0.24 3.46 -52.89
N TRP A 71 0.55 2.91 -51.98
CA TRP A 71 0.07 1.87 -51.06
C TRP A 71 -0.99 2.39 -50.08
N ASP A 72 -0.86 3.63 -49.59
CA ASP A 72 -1.82 4.24 -48.66
C ASP A 72 -2.00 5.74 -48.97
N ALA A 73 -2.84 6.07 -49.95
CA ALA A 73 -3.12 7.46 -50.33
C ALA A 73 -3.95 8.19 -49.25
N TYR A 74 -3.84 9.52 -49.18
CA TYR A 74 -4.70 10.36 -48.33
C TYR A 74 -6.18 9.97 -48.53
N PRO A 75 -6.91 9.57 -47.48
CA PRO A 75 -6.73 9.90 -46.06
C PRO A 75 -5.96 8.87 -45.16
N PHE A 76 -5.12 8.00 -45.72
CA PHE A 76 -4.34 6.98 -44.97
C PHE A 76 -5.21 5.93 -44.24
N ILE A 77 -6.00 5.19 -45.00
CA ILE A 77 -6.95 4.20 -44.47
C ILE A 77 -6.21 3.04 -43.79
N PHE A 78 -5.07 2.59 -44.33
CA PHE A 78 -4.32 1.50 -43.73
C PHE A 78 -3.70 1.90 -42.40
N LEU A 79 -3.08 3.09 -42.34
CA LEU A 79 -2.56 3.64 -41.08
C LEU A 79 -3.68 3.73 -40.02
N THR A 80 -4.86 4.22 -40.41
CA THR A 80 -6.01 4.33 -39.52
C THR A 80 -6.51 2.96 -39.03
N LEU A 81 -6.57 1.97 -39.92
CA LEU A 81 -6.94 0.59 -39.56
C LEU A 81 -5.96 -0.01 -38.54
N ILE A 82 -4.66 0.15 -38.76
CA ILE A 82 -3.65 -0.37 -37.85
C ILE A 82 -3.74 0.32 -36.48
N LEU A 83 -3.87 1.65 -36.45
CA LEU A 83 -3.99 2.40 -35.19
C LEU A 83 -5.27 2.06 -34.41
N SER A 84 -6.40 1.88 -35.09
CA SER A 84 -7.66 1.49 -34.44
C SER A 84 -7.59 0.07 -33.85
N LEU A 85 -6.98 -0.87 -34.57
CA LEU A 85 -6.71 -2.22 -34.07
C LEU A 85 -5.76 -2.17 -32.86
N GLN A 86 -4.71 -1.35 -32.93
CA GLN A 86 -3.74 -1.18 -31.86
C GLN A 86 -4.40 -0.66 -30.58
N ALA A 87 -5.29 0.32 -30.68
CA ALA A 87 -6.08 0.81 -29.54
C ALA A 87 -7.01 -0.27 -28.97
N SER A 88 -7.69 -1.04 -29.84
CA SER A 88 -8.60 -2.11 -29.43
C SER A 88 -7.90 -3.22 -28.63
N TYR A 89 -6.68 -3.61 -29.04
CA TYR A 89 -5.90 -4.63 -28.33
C TYR A 89 -5.16 -4.08 -27.09
N ALA A 90 -4.86 -2.78 -27.05
CA ALA A 90 -4.24 -2.15 -25.89
C ALA A 90 -5.20 -2.13 -24.68
N ALA A 91 -6.48 -1.85 -24.88
CA ALA A 91 -7.48 -1.77 -23.81
C ALA A 91 -7.53 -3.01 -22.89
N PRO A 92 -7.67 -4.26 -23.37
CA PRO A 92 -7.68 -5.44 -22.50
C PRO A 92 -6.34 -5.68 -21.81
N LEU A 93 -5.21 -5.35 -22.45
CA LEU A 93 -3.89 -5.46 -21.82
C LEU A 93 -3.72 -4.47 -20.67
N ILE A 94 -4.20 -3.24 -20.85
CA ILE A 94 -4.19 -2.21 -19.82
C ILE A 94 -5.08 -2.63 -18.65
N LEU A 95 -6.29 -3.13 -18.92
CA LEU A 95 -7.21 -3.62 -17.87
C LEU A 95 -6.59 -4.75 -17.04
N LEU A 96 -5.84 -5.66 -17.67
CA LEU A 96 -5.12 -6.71 -16.96
C LEU A 96 -3.98 -6.16 -16.09
N ALA A 97 -3.26 -5.14 -16.57
CA ALA A 97 -2.24 -4.48 -15.77
C ALA A 97 -2.84 -3.73 -14.58
N GLN A 98 -3.99 -3.06 -14.78
CA GLN A 98 -4.73 -2.34 -13.76
C GLN A 98 -5.24 -3.27 -12.66
N ASN A 99 -5.93 -4.38 -13.00
CA ASN A 99 -6.42 -5.35 -12.02
C ASN A 99 -5.32 -5.87 -11.08
N ARG A 100 -4.08 -5.96 -11.57
CA ARG A 100 -2.94 -6.42 -10.77
C ARG A 100 -2.36 -5.31 -9.89
N GLN A 101 -2.34 -4.06 -10.37
CA GLN A 101 -1.99 -2.90 -9.54
C GLN A 101 -3.00 -2.77 -8.40
N GLU A 102 -4.30 -2.81 -8.70
CA GLU A 102 -5.38 -2.75 -7.71
C GLU A 102 -5.29 -3.87 -6.67
N ALA A 103 -4.92 -5.09 -7.07
CA ALA A 103 -4.74 -6.20 -6.14
C ALA A 103 -3.56 -5.97 -5.17
N ARG A 104 -2.47 -5.37 -5.63
CA ARG A 104 -1.34 -4.97 -4.75
C ARG A 104 -1.74 -3.83 -3.84
N ASP A 105 -2.37 -2.80 -4.40
CA ASP A 105 -2.79 -1.60 -3.67
C ASP A 105 -3.77 -1.98 -2.56
N ARG A 106 -4.64 -2.95 -2.79
CA ARG A 106 -5.54 -3.48 -1.77
C ARG A 106 -4.79 -4.11 -0.59
N VAL A 107 -3.78 -4.94 -0.85
CA VAL A 107 -2.98 -5.57 0.21
C VAL A 107 -2.21 -4.51 0.99
N THR A 108 -1.60 -3.55 0.30
CA THR A 108 -0.91 -2.43 0.94
C THR A 108 -1.87 -1.61 1.82
N GLN A 109 -3.09 -1.32 1.34
CA GLN A 109 -4.10 -0.62 2.13
C GLN A 109 -4.55 -1.40 3.37
N GLU A 110 -4.69 -2.73 3.26
CA GLU A 110 -5.02 -3.57 4.42
C GLU A 110 -3.89 -3.54 5.46
N GLN A 111 -2.63 -3.62 5.04
CA GLN A 111 -1.47 -3.49 5.93
C GLN A 111 -1.36 -2.10 6.57
N GLU A 112 -1.60 -1.04 5.80
CA GLU A 112 -1.61 0.33 6.32
C GLU A 112 -2.69 0.54 7.37
N ARG A 113 -3.87 -0.09 7.20
CA ARG A 113 -4.94 -0.04 8.21
C ARG A 113 -4.52 -0.71 9.51
N ASP A 114 -3.94 -1.90 9.44
CA ASP A 114 -3.47 -2.63 10.63
C ASP A 114 -2.35 -1.86 11.34
N ALA A 115 -1.39 -1.34 10.56
CA ALA A 115 -0.31 -0.51 11.10
C ALA A 115 -0.82 0.77 11.77
N THR A 116 -1.82 1.43 11.17
CA THR A 116 -2.45 2.63 11.75
C THR A 116 -3.21 2.30 13.03
N ALA A 117 -3.91 1.16 13.07
CA ALA A 117 -4.60 0.71 14.27
C ALA A 117 -3.61 0.43 15.42
N GLN A 118 -2.48 -0.21 15.12
CA GLN A 118 -1.44 -0.45 16.10
C GLN A 118 -0.76 0.84 16.57
N ALA A 119 -0.45 1.76 15.65
CA ALA A 119 0.11 3.06 15.99
C ALA A 119 -0.81 3.88 16.91
N ASN A 120 -2.13 3.83 16.68
CA ASN A 120 -3.10 4.49 17.56
C ASN A 120 -3.12 3.88 18.96
N ALA A 121 -3.04 2.54 19.07
CA ALA A 121 -2.98 1.86 20.37
C ALA A 121 -1.69 2.20 21.13
N ASP A 122 -0.55 2.25 20.44
CA ASP A 122 0.74 2.64 21.03
C ASP A 122 0.72 4.10 21.50
N MET A 123 0.14 5.01 20.72
CA MET A 123 -0.06 6.40 21.13
C MET A 123 -0.96 6.51 22.35
N GLU A 124 -2.04 5.73 22.43
CA GLU A 124 -2.93 5.72 23.59
C GLU A 124 -2.21 5.19 24.83
N PHE A 125 -1.40 4.13 24.69
CA PHE A 125 -0.58 3.60 25.75
C PHE A 125 0.43 4.64 26.26
N LEU A 126 1.19 5.25 25.35
CA LEU A 126 2.14 6.31 25.69
C LEU A 126 1.46 7.51 26.33
N ALA A 127 0.28 7.91 25.88
CA ALA A 127 -0.48 9.01 26.48
C ALA A 127 -0.91 8.69 27.92
N ARG A 128 -1.34 7.45 28.19
CA ARG A 128 -1.64 6.99 29.55
C ARG A 128 -0.40 6.96 30.43
N GLU A 129 0.72 6.48 29.90
CA GLU A 129 1.98 6.42 30.63
C GLU A 129 2.54 7.81 30.94
N VAL A 130 2.44 8.75 30.00
CA VAL A 130 2.80 10.16 30.25
C VAL A 130 1.88 10.79 31.29
N ALA A 131 0.58 10.46 31.27
CA ALA A 131 -0.37 10.95 32.27
C ALA A 131 -0.05 10.38 33.67
N SER A 132 0.27 9.09 33.78
CA SER A 132 0.65 8.45 35.06
C SER A 132 1.96 9.01 35.60
N LEU A 133 2.98 9.18 34.75
CA LEU A 133 4.25 9.84 35.10
C LEU A 133 4.04 11.26 35.58
N ARG A 134 3.16 12.03 34.92
CA ARG A 134 2.83 13.40 35.33
C ARG A 134 2.15 13.46 36.70
N LEU A 135 1.25 12.52 37.00
CA LEU A 135 0.60 12.45 38.30
C LEU A 135 1.61 12.10 39.41
N GLY A 136 2.46 11.09 39.17
CA GLY A 136 3.50 10.69 40.13
C GLY A 136 4.55 11.78 40.37
N LEU A 137 4.99 12.49 39.31
CA LEU A 137 5.87 13.65 39.45
C LEU A 137 5.18 14.84 40.12
N GLY A 138 3.87 15.01 39.89
CA GLY A 138 3.05 16.05 40.51
C GLY A 138 3.04 15.94 42.04
N GLU A 139 2.99 14.74 42.59
CA GLU A 139 3.03 14.52 44.04
C GLU A 139 4.40 14.88 44.64
N VAL A 140 5.49 14.46 44.01
CA VAL A 140 6.88 14.70 44.50
C VAL A 140 7.32 16.16 44.32
N ALA A 141 6.82 16.86 43.29
CA ALA A 141 7.16 18.25 43.02
C ALA A 141 6.20 19.25 43.67
N THR A 142 5.33 18.83 44.60
CA THR A 142 4.45 19.78 45.29
C THR A 142 5.29 20.73 46.14
N ARG A 143 5.06 22.05 45.99
CA ARG A 143 5.80 23.11 46.72
C ARG A 143 5.88 22.84 48.22
N ASP A 144 4.85 22.25 48.79
CA ASP A 144 4.79 21.95 50.22
C ASP A 144 5.66 20.76 50.64
N PHE A 145 5.87 19.77 49.77
CA PHE A 145 6.84 18.69 50.00
C PHE A 145 8.27 19.23 49.96
N ILE A 146 8.61 19.99 48.91
CA ILE A 146 9.94 20.62 48.78
C ILE A 146 10.19 21.59 49.94
N ARG A 147 9.18 22.37 50.33
CA ARG A 147 9.27 23.26 51.50
C ARG A 147 9.43 22.49 52.80
N GLY A 148 8.70 21.38 52.97
CA GLY A 148 8.83 20.50 54.13
C GLY A 148 10.25 19.95 54.24
N GLU A 149 10.79 19.45 53.13
CA GLU A 149 12.11 18.82 53.16
C GLU A 149 13.26 19.81 53.27
N LEU A 150 13.14 20.99 52.66
CA LEU A 150 14.06 22.11 52.94
C LEU A 150 14.03 22.49 54.43
N ARG A 151 12.85 22.48 55.07
CA ARG A 151 12.70 22.87 56.47
C ARG A 151 13.26 21.82 57.41
N ASN A 152 13.06 20.53 57.12
CA ASN A 152 13.71 19.43 57.82
C ASN A 152 15.23 19.55 57.70
N LEU A 153 15.77 19.71 56.49
CA LEU A 153 17.22 19.84 56.30
C LEU A 153 17.82 21.06 57.02
N VAL A 154 17.11 22.20 57.05
CA VAL A 154 17.55 23.36 57.83
C VAL A 154 17.53 23.06 59.33
N SER A 155 16.46 22.43 59.84
CA SER A 155 16.36 22.06 61.26
C SER A 155 17.48 21.09 61.68
N ASP A 156 17.80 20.12 60.82
CA ASP A 156 18.87 19.13 61.05
C ASP A 156 20.26 19.79 61.09
N LEU A 157 20.46 20.87 60.32
CA LEU A 157 21.69 21.67 60.36
C LEU A 157 21.77 22.56 61.60
N ASP A 158 20.67 23.19 62.02
CA ASP A 158 20.60 23.98 63.25
C ASP A 158 20.87 23.11 64.49
N GLU A 159 20.24 21.93 64.59
CA GLU A 159 20.49 20.99 65.69
C GLU A 159 21.97 20.55 65.77
N ARG A 160 22.61 20.33 64.60
CA ARG A 160 24.05 20.02 64.55
C ARG A 160 24.90 21.19 65.03
N ALA A 161 24.57 22.41 64.63
CA ALA A 161 25.29 23.62 65.04
C ALA A 161 25.17 23.87 66.56
N GLU A 162 23.98 23.66 67.14
CA GLU A 162 23.78 23.72 68.59
C GLU A 162 24.58 22.63 69.33
N SER A 163 24.62 21.41 68.79
CA SER A 163 25.39 20.30 69.37
C SER A 163 26.92 20.48 69.31
N GLU A 164 27.42 21.26 68.34
CA GLU A 164 28.83 21.67 68.28
C GLU A 164 29.12 22.85 69.22
N GLY A 165 28.17 23.76 69.40
CA GLY A 165 28.29 24.91 70.31
C GLY A 165 28.30 24.55 71.80
N ASP A 166 27.63 23.48 72.21
CA ASP A 166 27.59 22.99 73.61
C ASP A 166 28.87 22.22 74.02
N LYS A 167 29.76 21.91 73.07
CA LYS A 167 31.03 21.18 73.31
C LYS A 167 32.26 22.08 73.37
N ALA A 168 32.11 23.40 73.28
CA ALA A 168 33.17 24.40 73.36
C ALA A 168 33.12 25.18 74.68
#